data_AF-A0A1J4VRK8-F1
#
_entry.id   AF-A0A1J4VRK8-F1
#
_cell.length_a   1.000
_cell.length_b   1.000
_cell.length_c   1.000
_cell.angle_alpha   90.00
_cell.angle_beta   90.00
_cell.angle_gamma   90.00
#
_symmetry.space_group_name_H-M   'P 1'
#
loop_
_entity.id
_entity.type
_entity.pdbx_description
1 polymer ?
#
loop_
_entity_poly.entity_id
_entity_poly.type
_entity_poly.pdbx_seq_one_letter_code
_entity_poly.pdbx_strand_id
1 'polypeptide(L)'
;MYPRYLPLYQNGILSKRVEESYHILESCHLCPRDCSVNRLKEKKGIAKKGLLIRHLILPNSLVKSENVLKFIAKEISKNTYIALMTQYFPANRAPQIPELNRRISREEYNKVLDFAHFLGLNNILQQEI
;
A
#
# COMPACT_ATOMS: atom_id res chain seq x y z
N MET A 1 12.37 -5.21 22.72
CA MET A 1 12.19 -5.43 21.27
C MET A 1 13.49 -5.04 20.57
N TYR A 2 14.20 -5.98 19.93
CA TYR A 2 15.46 -5.69 19.25
C TYR A 2 15.18 -5.20 17.82
N PRO A 3 15.70 -4.06 17.36
CA PRO A 3 15.44 -3.58 16.00
C PRO A 3 15.98 -4.54 14.94
N ARG A 4 15.12 -4.94 13.99
CA ARG A 4 15.44 -5.95 12.96
C ARG A 4 16.59 -5.56 12.02
N TYR A 5 16.96 -4.28 11.96
CA TYR A 5 18.05 -3.80 11.10
C TYR A 5 19.44 -3.97 11.72
N LEU A 6 19.56 -4.13 13.05
CA LEU A 6 20.88 -4.20 13.71
C LEU A 6 21.76 -5.35 13.20
N PRO A 7 21.26 -6.60 13.05
CA PRO A 7 22.06 -7.70 12.55
C PRO A 7 22.52 -7.48 11.10
N LEU A 8 21.69 -6.80 10.29
CA LEU A 8 22.01 -6.48 8.90
C LEU A 8 23.12 -5.42 8.81
N TYR A 9 23.12 -4.47 9.74
CA TYR A 9 24.17 -3.46 9.86
C TYR A 9 25.50 -4.08 10.28
N GLN A 10 25.49 -4.89 11.35
CA GLN A 10 26.70 -5.54 11.89
C GLN A 10 27.39 -6.46 10.86
N ASN A 11 26.61 -7.15 10.02
CA ASN A 11 27.13 -8.05 9.00
C ASN A 11 27.41 -7.36 7.65
N GLY A 12 27.32 -6.02 7.56
CA GLY A 12 27.59 -5.25 6.33
C GLY A 12 26.57 -5.39 5.20
N ILE A 13 25.59 -6.29 5.33
CA ILE A 13 24.50 -6.53 4.36
C ILE A 13 23.71 -5.23 4.12
N LEU A 14 23.50 -4.44 5.18
CA LEU A 14 22.76 -3.19 5.08
C LEU A 14 23.47 -2.20 4.15
N SER A 15 24.79 -2.07 4.23
CA SER A 15 25.58 -1.19 3.37
C SER A 15 25.47 -1.59 1.90
N LYS A 16 25.54 -2.89 1.61
CA LYS A 16 25.37 -3.41 0.24
C LYS A 16 23.99 -3.10 -0.34
N ARG A 17 22.92 -3.26 0.46
CA ARG A 17 21.56 -2.91 0.04
C ARG A 17 21.38 -1.40 -0.19
N VAL A 18 22.11 -0.58 0.56
CA VAL A 18 22.11 0.88 0.38
C VAL A 18 22.75 1.24 -0.96
N GLU A 19 23.89 0.64 -1.33
CA GLU A 19 24.50 0.82 -2.65
C GLU A 19 23.56 0.40 -3.80
N GLU A 20 22.97 -0.78 -3.70
CA GLU A 20 21.98 -1.26 -4.68
C GLU A 20 20.79 -0.30 -4.80
N SER A 21 20.32 0.24 -3.67
CA SER A 21 19.25 1.23 -3.66
C SER A 21 19.64 2.51 -4.38
N TYR A 22 20.90 2.97 -4.24
CA TYR A 22 21.38 4.15 -4.97
C TYR A 22 21.44 3.95 -6.48
N HIS A 23 21.78 2.75 -6.96
CA HIS A 23 21.70 2.43 -8.39
C HIS A 23 20.25 2.48 -8.91
N ILE A 24 19.29 1.98 -8.13
CA ILE A 24 17.86 2.08 -8.48
C ILE A 24 17.42 3.56 -8.57
N LEU A 25 18.01 4.44 -7.77
CA LEU A 25 17.69 5.88 -7.78
C LEU A 25 18.18 6.61 -9.04
N GLU A 26 19.10 6.05 -9.83
CA GLU A 26 19.55 6.64 -11.11
C GLU A 26 18.49 6.57 -12.21
N SER A 27 17.62 5.56 -12.18
CA SER A 27 16.46 5.39 -13.04
C SER A 27 15.29 4.85 -12.19
N CYS A 28 14.66 5.76 -11.43
CA CYS A 28 13.80 5.37 -10.33
C CYS A 28 12.41 4.86 -10.77
N HIS A 29 12.14 3.59 -10.46
CA HIS A 29 10.85 2.91 -10.64
C HIS A 29 10.20 2.47 -9.29
N LEU A 30 10.73 2.93 -8.15
CA LEU A 30 10.29 2.52 -6.80
C LEU A 30 8.84 2.88 -6.46
N CYS A 31 8.24 3.79 -7.21
CA CYS A 31 6.85 4.19 -7.04
C CYS A 31 6.04 3.74 -8.24
N PRO A 32 4.70 3.57 -8.11
CA PRO A 32 3.82 3.16 -9.21
C PRO A 32 3.76 4.16 -10.39
N ARG A 33 4.57 5.24 -10.36
CA ARG A 33 4.66 6.27 -11.40
C ARG A 33 5.65 5.92 -12.51
N ASP A 34 6.52 4.93 -12.28
CA ASP A 34 7.46 4.39 -13.27
C ASP A 34 8.22 5.45 -14.09
N CYS A 35 8.67 6.52 -13.42
CA CYS A 35 9.06 7.76 -14.10
C CYS A 35 10.51 7.77 -14.64
N SER A 36 11.30 6.74 -14.35
CA SER A 36 12.71 6.59 -14.75
C SER A 36 13.62 7.80 -14.46
N VAL A 37 13.24 8.67 -13.51
CA VAL A 37 14.00 9.89 -13.20
C VAL A 37 15.21 9.57 -12.33
N ASN A 38 16.31 10.27 -12.60
CA ASN A 38 17.50 10.22 -11.75
C ASN A 38 17.28 11.08 -10.48
N ARG A 39 17.04 10.39 -9.36
CA ARG A 39 16.82 11.00 -8.04
C ARG A 39 18.09 11.52 -7.39
N LEU A 40 19.27 11.02 -7.80
CA LEU A 40 20.57 11.47 -7.32
C LEU A 40 20.96 12.85 -7.86
N LYS A 41 20.48 13.21 -9.05
CA LYS A 41 20.73 14.52 -9.68
C LYS A 41 19.64 15.55 -9.37
N GLU A 42 18.97 15.40 -8.23
CA GLU A 42 17.88 16.27 -7.72
C GLU A 42 16.75 16.57 -8.71
N LYS A 43 16.59 15.76 -9.78
CA LYS A 43 15.46 15.91 -10.69
C LYS A 43 14.20 15.40 -10.00
N LYS A 44 13.41 16.33 -9.46
CA LYS A 44 12.03 16.03 -9.07
C LYS A 44 11.27 15.69 -10.35
N GLY A 45 11.01 14.41 -10.58
CA GLY A 45 9.94 13.98 -11.48
C GLY A 45 8.64 14.52 -10.90
N ILE A 46 8.14 15.63 -11.44
CA ILE A 46 6.87 16.22 -11.01
C ILE A 46 5.76 15.33 -11.57
N ALA A 47 4.84 14.91 -10.71
CA ALA A 47 3.60 14.28 -11.15
C ALA A 47 2.81 15.30 -11.97
N LYS A 48 2.86 15.18 -13.30
CA LYS A 48 2.05 16.04 -14.18
C LYS A 48 0.57 15.67 -14.10
N LYS A 49 0.25 14.41 -13.78
CA LYS A 49 -1.10 13.82 -13.70
C LYS A 49 -1.06 12.43 -13.06
N GLY A 50 -2.12 12.04 -12.33
CA GLY A 50 -2.29 10.71 -11.74
C GLY A 50 -3.01 10.74 -10.39
N LEU A 51 -3.84 9.72 -10.12
CA LEU A 51 -4.62 9.56 -8.89
C LEU A 51 -4.29 8.21 -8.26
N LEU A 52 -3.88 8.22 -6.98
CA LEU A 52 -3.70 7.02 -6.16
C LEU A 52 -4.71 7.07 -5.02
N ILE A 53 -5.62 6.11 -4.98
CA ILE A 53 -6.63 5.99 -3.93
C ILE A 53 -6.11 5.02 -2.87
N ARG A 54 -5.97 5.50 -1.64
CA ARG A 54 -5.57 4.68 -0.49
C ARG A 54 -6.83 4.30 0.29
N HIS A 55 -7.24 3.05 0.20
CA HIS A 55 -8.45 2.54 0.86
C HIS A 55 -8.07 1.71 2.07
N LEU A 56 -8.40 2.21 3.27
CA LEU A 56 -8.20 1.49 4.52
C LEU A 56 -9.36 0.52 4.75
N ILE A 57 -9.06 -0.77 4.86
CA ILE A 57 -10.08 -1.79 5.14
C ILE A 57 -10.22 -1.94 6.65
N LEU A 58 -11.45 -1.82 7.15
CA LEU A 58 -11.79 -2.00 8.56
C LEU A 58 -12.31 -3.42 8.84
N PRO A 59 -12.12 -3.94 10.07
CA PRO A 59 -12.70 -5.22 10.49
C PRO A 59 -14.24 -5.22 10.43
N ASN A 60 -14.82 -6.42 10.38
CA ASN A 60 -16.27 -6.66 10.40
C ASN A 60 -17.03 -6.02 9.23
N SER A 61 -16.35 -5.76 8.10
CA SER A 61 -16.94 -5.12 6.90
C SER A 61 -17.66 -3.79 7.17
N LEU A 62 -17.28 -3.06 8.22
CA LEU A 62 -17.98 -1.85 8.68
C LEU A 62 -18.11 -0.75 7.61
N VAL A 63 -17.07 -0.56 6.80
CA VAL A 63 -17.02 0.50 5.77
C VAL A 63 -17.68 0.06 4.47
N LYS A 64 -18.09 -1.22 4.36
CA LYS A 64 -18.54 -1.84 3.10
C LYS A 64 -17.59 -1.47 1.94
N SER A 65 -16.32 -1.88 2.06
CA SER A 65 -15.26 -1.61 1.09
C SER A 65 -15.69 -1.92 -0.35
N GLU A 66 -16.60 -2.88 -0.53
CA GLU A 66 -17.23 -3.23 -1.80
C GLU A 66 -17.91 -2.04 -2.47
N ASN A 67 -18.61 -1.19 -1.72
CA ASN A 67 -19.28 -0.01 -2.27
C ASN A 67 -18.28 1.03 -2.77
N VAL A 68 -17.20 1.23 -2.03
CA VAL A 68 -16.11 2.14 -2.43
C VAL A 68 -15.44 1.62 -3.70
N LEU A 69 -15.15 0.31 -3.76
CA LEU A 69 -14.55 -0.29 -4.96
C LEU A 69 -15.48 -0.23 -6.17
N LYS A 70 -16.79 -0.44 -5.99
CA LYS A 70 -17.80 -0.24 -7.05
C LYS A 70 -17.80 1.19 -7.56
N PHE A 71 -17.78 2.18 -6.66
CA PHE A 71 -17.72 3.59 -7.02
C PHE A 71 -16.47 3.89 -7.84
N ILE A 72 -15.29 3.42 -7.40
CA ILE A 72 -14.04 3.65 -8.12
C ILE A 72 -14.07 3.01 -9.50
N ALA A 73 -14.53 1.76 -9.61
CA ALA A 73 -14.59 1.04 -10.87
C ALA A 73 -15.57 1.65 -11.88
N LYS A 74 -16.69 2.22 -11.40
CA LYS A 74 -17.77 2.76 -12.24
C LYS A 74 -17.59 4.25 -12.56
N GLU A 75 -17.28 5.07 -11.57
CA GLU A 75 -17.32 6.54 -11.69
C GLU A 75 -15.93 7.15 -11.92
N ILE A 76 -14.84 6.44 -11.55
CA ILE A 76 -13.48 6.94 -11.73
C ILE A 76 -12.81 6.26 -12.93
N SER A 77 -12.37 5.02 -12.77
CA SER A 77 -11.78 4.19 -13.84
C SER A 77 -11.34 2.85 -13.27
N LYS A 78 -11.44 1.79 -14.08
CA LYS A 78 -10.84 0.47 -13.81
C LYS A 78 -9.31 0.46 -13.77
N ASN A 79 -8.68 1.45 -14.40
CA ASN A 79 -7.22 1.62 -14.44
C ASN A 79 -6.70 2.53 -13.32
N THR A 80 -7.55 2.92 -12.36
CA THR A 80 -7.13 3.73 -11.21
C THR A 80 -6.19 2.93 -10.33
N TYR A 81 -5.10 3.54 -9.88
CA TYR A 81 -4.21 2.93 -8.90
C TYR A 81 -4.88 2.94 -7.52
N ILE A 82 -5.02 1.76 -6.92
CA ILE A 82 -5.68 1.60 -5.62
C ILE A 82 -4.76 0.82 -4.69
N ALA A 83 -4.48 1.39 -3.52
CA ALA A 83 -3.78 0.69 -2.45
C ALA A 83 -4.78 0.21 -1.42
N LEU A 84 -4.92 -1.12 -1.30
CA LEU A 84 -5.73 -1.76 -0.27
C LEU A 84 -4.88 -1.95 0.98
N MET A 85 -5.24 -1.26 2.06
CA MET A 85 -4.40 -1.17 3.25
C MET A 85 -5.05 -1.85 4.45
N THR A 86 -4.22 -2.54 5.24
CA THR A 86 -4.60 -3.24 6.48
C THR A 86 -4.03 -2.58 7.74
N GLN A 87 -3.63 -1.31 7.60
CA GLN A 87 -2.90 -0.54 8.61
C GLN A 87 -3.79 -0.08 9.79
N TYR A 88 -4.97 -0.68 9.96
CA TYR A 88 -5.85 -0.37 11.07
C TYR A 88 -5.33 -0.99 12.36
N PHE A 89 -5.16 -0.17 13.40
CA PHE A 89 -4.78 -0.59 14.73
C PHE A 89 -5.82 -0.09 15.76
N PRO A 90 -6.46 -0.98 16.53
CA PRO A 90 -7.39 -0.56 17.56
C PRO A 90 -6.64 0.19 18.68
N ALA A 91 -6.91 1.49 18.80
CA ALA A 91 -6.30 2.36 19.81
C ALA A 91 -7.37 3.18 20.55
N ASN A 92 -6.99 3.69 21.74
CA ASN A 92 -7.85 4.51 22.59
C ASN A 92 -9.18 3.82 22.95
N ARG A 93 -10.32 4.33 22.46
CA ARG A 93 -11.65 3.78 22.71
C ARG A 93 -12.04 2.64 21.77
N ALA A 94 -11.26 2.38 20.71
CA ALA A 94 -11.57 1.31 19.76
C ALA A 94 -11.71 -0.09 20.39
N PRO A 95 -10.91 -0.49 21.39
CA PRO A 95 -11.10 -1.76 22.09
C PRO A 95 -12.46 -1.91 22.80
N GLN A 96 -13.12 -0.79 23.13
CA GLN A 96 -14.44 -0.77 23.78
C GLN A 96 -15.59 -0.90 22.77
N ILE A 97 -15.31 -0.77 21.48
CA ILE A 97 -16.28 -0.84 20.39
C ILE A 97 -16.10 -2.22 19.74
N PRO A 98 -17.02 -3.19 19.97
CA PRO A 98 -16.87 -4.57 19.51
C PRO A 98 -16.56 -4.71 18.02
N GLU A 99 -17.06 -3.78 17.20
CA GLU A 99 -16.89 -3.81 15.76
C GLU A 99 -15.51 -3.29 15.30
N LEU A 100 -14.81 -2.55 16.16
CA LEU A 100 -13.51 -1.92 15.88
C LEU A 100 -12.38 -2.44 16.79
N ASN A 101 -12.68 -3.32 17.74
CA ASN A 101 -11.75 -3.73 18.79
C ASN A 101 -10.58 -4.61 18.34
N ARG A 102 -10.53 -4.99 17.06
CA ARG A 102 -9.54 -5.92 16.51
C ARG A 102 -8.94 -5.42 15.21
N ARG A 103 -7.84 -6.03 14.79
CA ARG A 103 -7.29 -5.86 13.45
C ARG A 103 -8.10 -6.66 12.43
N ILE A 104 -7.91 -6.31 11.16
CA ILE A 104 -8.45 -7.05 10.02
C ILE A 104 -7.82 -8.45 9.92
N SER A 105 -8.63 -9.47 9.60
CA SER A 105 -8.13 -10.81 9.34
C SER A 105 -7.66 -10.98 7.89
N ARG A 106 -6.83 -12.00 7.61
CA ARG A 106 -6.40 -12.32 6.25
C ARG A 106 -7.59 -12.66 5.35
N GLU A 107 -8.59 -13.36 5.87
CA GLU A 107 -9.81 -13.72 5.14
C GLU A 107 -10.62 -12.49 4.73
N GLU A 108 -10.80 -11.53 5.63
CA GLU A 108 -11.50 -10.27 5.33
C GLU A 108 -10.77 -9.47 4.25
N TYR A 109 -9.44 -9.42 4.33
CA TYR A 109 -8.65 -8.77 3.30
C TYR A 109 -8.77 -9.47 1.94
N ASN A 110 -8.62 -10.79 1.92
CA ASN A 110 -8.72 -11.58 0.69
C ASN A 110 -10.10 -11.41 0.04
N LYS A 111 -11.19 -11.39 0.82
CA LYS A 111 -12.54 -11.10 0.29
C LYS A 111 -12.61 -9.76 -0.45
N VAL A 112 -12.01 -8.70 0.11
CA VAL A 112 -11.98 -7.38 -0.54
C VAL A 112 -11.09 -7.39 -1.78
N LEU A 113 -9.97 -8.11 -1.73
CA LEU A 113 -9.05 -8.24 -2.85
C LEU A 113 -9.71 -8.99 -4.02
N ASP A 114 -10.32 -10.14 -3.76
CA ASP A 114 -11.07 -10.93 -4.74
C ASP A 114 -12.20 -10.11 -5.36
N PHE A 115 -12.90 -9.33 -4.55
CA PHE A 115 -13.94 -8.43 -5.04
C PHE A 115 -13.38 -7.30 -5.94
N ALA A 116 -12.21 -6.75 -5.61
CA ALA A 116 -11.54 -5.76 -6.46
C ALA A 116 -11.14 -6.36 -7.81
N HIS A 117 -10.63 -7.60 -7.82
CA HIS A 117 -10.33 -8.34 -9.04
C HIS A 117 -11.59 -8.64 -9.87
N PHE A 118 -12.68 -9.05 -9.21
CA PHE A 118 -13.97 -9.29 -9.86
C PHE A 118 -14.53 -8.05 -10.59
N LEU A 119 -14.33 -6.86 -10.02
CA LEU A 119 -14.71 -5.59 -10.66
C LEU A 119 -13.83 -5.20 -11.86
N GLY A 120 -12.72 -5.91 -12.08
CA GLY A 120 -11.74 -5.64 -13.14
C GLY A 120 -10.85 -4.43 -12.84
N LEU A 121 -10.53 -4.18 -11.56
CA LEU A 121 -9.54 -3.17 -11.18
C LEU A 121 -8.14 -3.69 -11.50
N ASN A 122 -7.45 -3.04 -12.43
CA ASN A 122 -6.21 -3.56 -13.00
C ASN A 122 -4.96 -3.22 -12.17
N ASN A 123 -4.99 -2.10 -11.43
CA ASN A 123 -3.82 -1.52 -10.78
C ASN A 123 -3.94 -1.53 -9.25
N ILE A 124 -3.97 -2.73 -8.66
CA ILE A 124 -4.12 -2.93 -7.21
C ILE A 124 -2.74 -3.12 -6.56
N LEU A 125 -2.41 -2.25 -5.60
CA LEU A 125 -1.25 -2.40 -4.73
C LEU A 125 -1.67 -3.22 -3.50
N GLN A 126 -1.17 -4.45 -3.45
CA GLN A 126 -1.45 -5.41 -2.38
C GLN A 126 -0.44 -5.27 -1.24
N GLN A 127 -0.89 -5.47 -0.01
CA GLN A 127 -0.01 -5.52 1.18
C GLN A 127 0.08 -6.96 1.70
N GLU A 128 1.30 -7.41 2.03
CA GLU A 128 1.50 -8.64 2.77
C GLU A 128 1.00 -8.45 4.21
N ILE A 129 0.03 -9.27 4.60
CA ILE A 129 -0.51 -9.40 5.97
C ILE A 129 0.00 -10.72 6.52
#